data_AF-A0A2N6EV10-F1
#
_entry.id   AF-A0A2N6EV10-F1
#
_cell.length_a   1.000
_cell.length_b   1.000
_cell.length_c   1.000
_cell.angle_alpha   90.00
_cell.angle_beta   90.00
_cell.angle_gamma   90.00
#
_symmetry.space_group_name_H-M   'P 1'
#
loop_
_entity.id
_entity.type
_entity.pdbx_description
1 polymer ?
#
loop_
_entity_poly.entity_id
_entity_poly.type
_entity_poly.pdbx_seq_one_letter_code
_entity_poly.pdbx_strand_id
1 'polypeptide(L)'
;MLIFDLDQTPPTRQEIQTERVRLQELRTQHLRSGLLSDGLHALILFALYFSGVLPGSGFLTAILLGTVIAIILATGSGAKLVESDRVVFVLILLASAASVGVITVVYFGERLLGGGLAAIATGSIVLTGATMGRRILQVLTSLEALEQIYDEHPALPELNALCRTYAELDDYRSQARDILRPFLTLGELQAMRSWVMAHNS
;
A
#
# COMPACT_ATOMS: atom_id res chain seq x y z
N MET A 1 -1.51 12.53 6.16
CA MET A 1 -2.60 11.62 6.47
C MET A 1 -3.29 12.15 7.68
N LEU A 2 -4.55 12.56 7.48
CA LEU A 2 -5.45 12.93 8.57
C LEU A 2 -5.59 11.74 9.50
N ILE A 3 -5.37 11.95 10.79
CA ILE A 3 -5.57 10.96 11.83
C ILE A 3 -6.91 11.28 12.47
N PHE A 4 -7.79 10.28 12.51
CA PHE A 4 -9.07 10.41 13.20
C PHE A 4 -8.86 10.01 14.64
N ASP A 5 -8.90 11.00 15.53
CA ASP A 5 -8.68 10.87 16.96
C ASP A 5 -9.92 11.42 17.67
N LEU A 6 -10.51 10.62 18.56
CA LEU A 6 -11.75 10.95 19.26
C LEU A 6 -11.51 11.89 20.44
N ASP A 7 -10.26 12.02 20.89
CA ASP A 7 -9.85 12.96 21.93
C ASP A 7 -9.64 14.38 21.37
N GLN A 8 -9.73 14.54 20.04
CA GLN A 8 -9.58 15.82 19.34
C GLN A 8 -10.90 16.27 18.72
N THR A 9 -11.01 17.56 18.44
CA THR A 9 -12.18 18.09 17.72
C THR A 9 -12.30 17.42 16.34
N PRO A 10 -13.50 17.04 15.90
CA PRO A 10 -13.68 16.40 14.62
C PRO A 10 -13.16 17.27 13.46
N PRO A 11 -12.50 16.69 12.44
CA PRO A 11 -11.95 17.47 11.34
C PRO A 11 -13.05 18.15 10.53
N THR A 12 -12.82 19.40 10.15
CA THR A 12 -13.78 20.20 9.39
C THR A 12 -13.96 19.67 7.96
N ARG A 13 -15.06 20.06 7.30
CA ARG A 13 -15.28 19.75 5.86
C ARG A 13 -14.12 20.23 4.99
N GLN A 14 -13.56 21.41 5.30
CA GLN A 14 -12.46 21.98 4.54
C GLN A 14 -11.19 21.13 4.69
N GLU A 15 -10.85 20.71 5.91
CA GLU A 15 -9.67 19.85 6.15
C GLU A 15 -9.79 18.50 5.45
N ILE A 16 -10.96 17.86 5.51
CA ILE A 16 -11.22 16.60 4.80
C ILE A 16 -11.07 16.79 3.28
N GLN A 17 -11.62 17.88 2.72
CA GLN A 17 -11.53 18.14 1.29
C GLN A 17 -10.10 18.46 0.86
N THR A 18 -9.37 19.25 1.64
CA THR A 18 -7.96 19.57 1.40
C THR A 18 -7.10 18.32 1.44
N GLU A 19 -7.26 17.46 2.45
CA GLU A 19 -6.51 16.20 2.52
C GLU A 19 -6.90 15.25 1.37
N ARG A 20 -8.18 15.21 0.97
CA ARG A 20 -8.63 14.42 -0.19
C ARG A 20 -7.93 14.85 -1.47
N VAL A 21 -7.89 16.16 -1.76
CA VAL A 21 -7.18 16.69 -2.95
C VAL A 21 -5.70 16.34 -2.89
N ARG A 22 -5.05 16.58 -1.75
CA ARG A 22 -3.64 16.23 -1.54
C ARG A 22 -3.36 14.74 -1.77
N LEU A 23 -4.22 13.85 -1.27
CA LEU A 23 -4.07 12.40 -1.46
C LEU A 23 -4.30 11.98 -2.92
N GLN A 24 -5.21 12.63 -3.65
CA GLN A 24 -5.41 12.40 -5.08
C GLN A 24 -4.19 12.80 -5.91
N GLU A 25 -3.55 13.91 -5.56
CA GLU A 25 -2.28 14.34 -6.17
C GLU A 25 -1.16 13.33 -5.88
N LEU A 26 -1.01 12.90 -4.63
CA LEU A 26 -0.03 11.88 -4.23
C LEU A 26 -0.26 10.55 -4.95
N ARG A 27 -1.52 10.11 -5.08
CA ARG A 27 -1.89 8.91 -5.86
C ARG A 27 -1.38 9.03 -7.29
N THR A 28 -1.66 10.16 -7.95
CA THR A 28 -1.26 10.41 -9.33
C THR A 28 0.26 10.44 -9.48
N GLN A 29 0.95 11.09 -8.54
CA GLN A 29 2.40 11.14 -8.49
C GLN A 29 3.01 9.74 -8.32
N HIS A 30 2.51 8.94 -7.38
CA HIS A 30 3.00 7.59 -7.14
C HIS A 30 2.75 6.66 -8.33
N LEU A 31 1.55 6.70 -8.93
CA LEU A 31 1.24 5.93 -10.14
C LEU A 31 2.18 6.30 -11.29
N ARG A 32 2.43 7.59 -11.52
CA ARG A 32 3.36 8.05 -12.56
C ARG A 32 4.78 7.57 -12.30
N SER A 33 5.25 7.66 -11.05
CA SER A 33 6.59 7.18 -10.68
C SER A 33 6.72 5.66 -10.81
N GLY A 34 5.65 4.90 -10.49
CA GLY A 34 5.60 3.46 -10.67
C GLY A 34 5.70 3.08 -12.15
N LEU A 35 4.89 3.69 -13.01
CA LEU A 35 4.93 3.45 -14.46
C LEU A 35 6.30 3.76 -15.08
N LEU A 36 6.95 4.85 -14.65
CA LEU A 36 8.31 5.16 -15.11
C LEU A 36 9.32 4.12 -14.64
N SER A 37 9.19 3.63 -13.41
CA SER A 37 10.05 2.58 -12.87
C SER A 37 9.85 1.26 -13.63
N ASP A 38 8.62 0.84 -13.88
CA ASP A 38 8.31 -0.37 -14.63
C ASP A 38 8.84 -0.28 -16.07
N GLY A 39 8.67 0.89 -16.71
CA GLY A 39 9.23 1.15 -18.03
C GLY A 39 10.75 1.05 -18.08
N LEU A 40 11.45 1.54 -17.04
CA LEU A 40 12.90 1.42 -16.94
C LEU A 40 13.36 -0.03 -16.74
N HIS A 41 12.69 -0.79 -15.85
CA HIS A 41 13.00 -2.20 -15.64
C HIS A 41 12.76 -3.02 -16.92
N ALA A 42 11.64 -2.77 -17.60
CA ALA A 42 11.35 -3.40 -18.89
C ALA A 42 12.44 -3.07 -19.92
N LEU A 43 12.84 -1.81 -20.04
CA LEU A 43 13.91 -1.40 -20.96
C LEU A 43 15.23 -2.12 -20.68
N ILE A 44 15.64 -2.19 -19.41
CA ILE A 44 16.88 -2.88 -18.99
C ILE A 44 16.79 -4.37 -19.34
N LEU A 45 15.68 -5.02 -18.99
CA LEU A 45 15.50 -6.44 -19.28
C LEU A 45 15.45 -6.73 -20.78
N PHE A 46 14.81 -5.87 -21.58
CA PHE A 46 14.84 -5.97 -23.03
C PHE A 46 16.26 -5.80 -23.59
N ALA A 47 17.04 -4.85 -23.08
CA ALA A 47 18.43 -4.67 -23.49
C ALA A 47 19.27 -5.91 -23.19
N LEU A 48 19.09 -6.53 -22.02
CA LEU A 48 19.75 -7.79 -21.66
C LEU A 48 19.33 -8.96 -22.56
N TYR A 49 18.05 -9.01 -22.92
CA TYR A 49 17.51 -10.01 -23.84
C TYR A 49 18.08 -9.85 -25.26
N PHE A 50 17.99 -8.67 -25.86
CA PHE A 50 18.44 -8.43 -27.24
C PHE A 50 19.96 -8.42 -27.40
N SER A 51 20.72 -8.17 -26.32
CA SER A 51 22.19 -8.31 -26.34
C SER A 51 22.66 -9.77 -26.24
N GLY A 52 21.75 -10.73 -26.09
CA GLY A 52 22.08 -12.14 -25.93
C GLY A 52 22.70 -12.48 -24.57
N VAL A 53 22.59 -11.56 -23.60
CA VAL A 53 23.09 -11.76 -22.23
C VAL A 53 22.09 -12.54 -21.38
N LEU A 54 20.80 -12.42 -21.68
CA LEU A 54 19.72 -13.09 -20.98
C LEU A 54 18.80 -13.83 -21.97
N PRO A 55 18.51 -15.13 -21.77
CA PRO A 55 17.58 -15.87 -22.62
C PRO A 55 16.14 -15.45 -22.34
N GLY A 56 15.23 -15.80 -23.25
CA GLY A 56 13.79 -15.53 -23.07
C GLY A 56 13.21 -16.16 -21.79
N SER A 57 13.67 -17.34 -21.40
CA SER A 57 13.25 -18.02 -20.15
C SER A 57 13.69 -17.28 -18.90
N GLY A 58 14.93 -16.79 -18.88
CA GLY A 58 15.48 -15.98 -17.77
C GLY A 58 14.81 -14.62 -17.67
N PHE A 59 14.55 -13.97 -18.81
CA PHE A 59 13.75 -12.75 -18.90
C PHE A 59 12.36 -12.94 -18.28
N LEU A 60 11.64 -13.99 -18.71
CA LEU A 60 10.29 -14.27 -18.22
C LEU A 60 10.28 -14.57 -16.73
N THR A 61 11.24 -15.38 -16.26
CA THR A 61 11.38 -15.76 -14.85
C THR A 61 11.63 -14.53 -13.98
N ALA A 62 12.53 -13.63 -14.42
CA ALA A 62 12.87 -12.42 -13.69
C ALA A 62 11.66 -11.50 -13.50
N ILE A 63 10.86 -11.32 -14.55
CA ILE A 63 9.63 -10.50 -14.51
C ILE A 63 8.56 -11.17 -13.66
N LEU A 64 8.21 -12.42 -13.94
CA LEU A 64 7.09 -13.08 -13.28
C LEU A 64 7.34 -13.24 -11.78
N LEU A 65 8.49 -13.81 -11.41
CA LEU A 65 8.81 -14.02 -10.00
C LEU A 65 9.00 -12.70 -9.28
N GLY A 66 9.69 -11.73 -9.92
CA GLY A 66 9.88 -10.40 -9.35
C GLY A 66 8.57 -9.67 -9.11
N THR A 67 7.65 -9.69 -10.07
CA THR A 67 6.36 -9.00 -9.97
C THR A 67 5.46 -9.66 -8.92
N VAL A 68 5.36 -10.99 -8.91
CA VAL A 68 4.52 -11.71 -7.94
C VAL A 68 5.00 -11.44 -6.52
N ILE A 69 6.31 -11.51 -6.28
CA ILE A 69 6.87 -11.24 -4.95
C ILE A 69 6.70 -9.76 -4.58
N ALA A 70 6.87 -8.83 -5.53
CA ALA A 70 6.62 -7.41 -5.30
C ALA A 70 5.17 -7.17 -4.83
N ILE A 71 4.19 -7.81 -5.47
CA ILE A 71 2.77 -7.71 -5.10
C ILE A 71 2.53 -8.27 -3.71
N ILE A 72 3.05 -9.46 -3.41
CA ILE A 72 2.90 -10.10 -2.08
C ILE A 72 3.48 -9.19 -0.99
N LEU A 73 4.67 -8.63 -1.22
CA LEU A 73 5.29 -7.70 -0.25
C LEU A 73 4.53 -6.37 -0.16
N ALA A 74 3.92 -5.92 -1.26
CA ALA A 74 3.14 -4.70 -1.28
C ALA A 74 1.84 -4.82 -0.47
N THR A 75 1.20 -5.99 -0.47
CA THR A 75 -0.11 -6.22 0.16
C THR A 75 -0.02 -6.90 1.52
N GLY A 76 1.01 -7.72 1.75
CA GLY A 76 1.08 -8.63 2.90
C GLY A 76 1.62 -8.03 4.20
N SER A 77 2.09 -6.79 4.21
CA SER A 77 2.59 -6.14 5.43
C SER A 77 1.85 -4.84 5.69
N GLY A 78 1.43 -4.63 6.94
CA GLY A 78 0.52 -3.55 7.33
C GLY A 78 0.99 -2.15 6.93
N ALA A 79 0.11 -1.16 7.11
CA ALA A 79 0.33 0.23 6.68
C ALA A 79 1.63 0.86 7.20
N LYS A 80 2.26 0.32 8.26
CA LYS A 80 3.60 0.69 8.71
C LYS A 80 4.48 -0.55 8.80
N LEU A 81 5.68 -0.48 8.23
CA LEU A 81 6.75 -1.45 8.47
C LEU A 81 7.21 -1.32 9.92
N VAL A 82 6.86 -2.28 10.76
CA VAL A 82 7.57 -2.48 12.03
C VAL A 82 9.01 -2.89 11.70
N GLU A 83 9.97 -2.67 12.61
CA GLU A 83 11.38 -3.05 12.35
C GLU A 83 11.53 -4.53 11.97
N SER A 84 10.71 -5.41 12.57
CA SER A 84 10.60 -6.84 12.20
C SER A 84 10.26 -7.03 10.73
N ASP A 85 9.33 -6.23 10.20
CA ASP A 85 8.85 -6.34 8.83
C ASP A 85 9.92 -5.90 7.82
N ARG A 86 10.82 -4.99 8.23
CA ARG A 86 11.95 -4.55 7.38
C ARG A 86 12.94 -5.69 7.18
N VAL A 87 13.22 -6.46 8.23
CA VAL A 87 14.12 -7.63 8.13
C VAL A 87 13.51 -8.68 7.22
N VAL A 88 12.23 -9.02 7.42
CA VAL A 88 11.51 -9.98 6.59
C VAL A 88 11.49 -9.51 5.12
N PHE A 89 11.24 -8.23 4.89
CA PHE A 89 11.27 -7.64 3.54
C PHE A 89 12.63 -7.82 2.86
N VAL A 90 13.73 -7.51 3.54
CA VAL A 90 15.08 -7.65 3.00
C VAL A 90 15.42 -9.12 2.74
N LEU A 91 15.02 -10.03 3.63
CA LEU A 91 15.24 -11.46 3.43
C LEU A 91 14.49 -12.00 2.21
N ILE A 92 13.21 -11.63 2.04
CA ILE A 92 12.42 -12.05 0.87
C ILE A 92 13.01 -11.45 -0.41
N LEU A 93 13.43 -10.19 -0.38
CA LEU A 93 14.11 -9.54 -1.49
C LEU A 93 15.38 -10.31 -1.90
N LEU A 94 16.27 -10.60 -0.96
CA LEU A 94 17.51 -11.35 -1.23
C LEU A 94 17.21 -12.78 -1.72
N ALA A 95 16.26 -13.46 -1.08
CA ALA A 95 15.85 -14.80 -1.47
C ALA A 95 15.27 -14.82 -2.89
N SER A 96 14.48 -13.82 -3.27
CA SER A 96 13.92 -13.70 -4.62
C SER A 96 15.00 -13.52 -5.69
N ALA A 97 15.94 -12.60 -5.46
CA ALA A 97 17.06 -12.34 -6.35
C ALA A 97 17.95 -13.58 -6.50
N ALA A 98 18.32 -14.20 -5.36
CA ALA A 98 19.10 -15.44 -5.35
C ALA A 98 18.37 -16.57 -6.09
N SER A 99 17.06 -16.71 -5.89
CA SER A 99 16.25 -17.74 -6.56
C SER A 99 16.27 -17.57 -8.07
N VAL A 100 16.08 -16.34 -8.59
CA VAL A 100 16.18 -16.11 -10.04
C VAL A 100 17.57 -16.39 -10.56
N GLY A 101 18.62 -15.97 -9.84
CA GLY A 101 20.01 -16.27 -10.22
C GLY A 101 20.28 -17.78 -10.29
N VAL A 102 19.83 -18.53 -9.29
CA VAL A 102 19.98 -19.99 -9.25
C VAL A 102 19.17 -20.66 -10.36
N ILE A 103 17.91 -20.28 -10.55
CA ILE A 103 17.05 -20.84 -11.61
C ILE A 103 17.70 -20.61 -12.98
N THR A 104 18.14 -19.39 -13.26
CA THR A 104 18.75 -19.07 -14.55
C THR A 104 20.05 -19.84 -14.79
N VAL A 105 20.99 -19.84 -13.84
CA VAL A 105 22.28 -20.51 -14.02
C VAL A 105 22.14 -22.03 -14.01
N VAL A 106 21.42 -22.60 -13.03
CA VAL A 106 21.40 -24.05 -12.81
C VAL A 106 20.36 -24.74 -13.70
N TYR A 107 19.14 -24.20 -13.79
CA TYR A 107 18.07 -24.86 -14.55
C TYR A 107 18.10 -24.52 -16.04
N PHE A 108 18.42 -23.28 -16.39
CA PHE A 108 18.50 -22.88 -17.80
C PHE A 108 19.91 -22.97 -18.38
N GLY A 109 20.93 -23.30 -17.57
CA GLY A 109 22.31 -23.47 -18.02
C GLY A 109 22.98 -22.15 -18.41
N GLU A 110 22.51 -21.03 -17.87
CA GLU A 110 23.00 -19.71 -18.23
C GLU A 110 24.40 -19.41 -17.69
N ARG A 111 25.09 -18.50 -18.37
CA ARG A 111 26.35 -17.96 -17.87
C ARG A 111 26.10 -17.22 -16.56
N LEU A 112 27.06 -17.31 -15.63
CA LEU A 112 27.00 -16.61 -14.34
C LEU A 112 26.69 -15.12 -14.46
N LEU A 113 27.19 -14.46 -15.50
CA LEU A 113 26.92 -13.05 -15.76
C LEU A 113 25.44 -12.79 -16.10
N GLY A 114 24.82 -13.62 -16.95
CA GLY A 114 23.41 -13.49 -17.31
C GLY A 114 22.51 -13.72 -16.10
N GLY A 115 22.77 -14.78 -15.33
CA GLY A 115 22.01 -15.06 -14.11
C GLY A 115 22.23 -14.03 -12.99
N GLY A 116 23.44 -13.48 -12.85
CA GLY A 116 23.73 -12.40 -11.92
C GLY A 116 22.97 -11.11 -12.26
N LEU A 117 22.93 -10.74 -13.54
CA LEU A 117 22.17 -9.57 -13.99
C LEU A 117 20.65 -9.79 -13.86
N ALA A 118 20.16 -11.01 -14.11
CA ALA A 118 18.77 -11.38 -13.87
C ALA A 118 18.40 -11.24 -12.38
N ALA A 119 19.24 -11.75 -11.49
CA ALA A 119 19.06 -11.65 -10.05
C ALA A 119 19.00 -10.18 -9.58
N ILE A 120 19.91 -9.34 -10.05
CA ILE A 120 19.94 -7.90 -9.73
C ILE A 120 18.67 -7.21 -10.25
N ALA A 121 18.28 -7.47 -11.51
CA ALA A 121 17.08 -6.91 -12.09
C ALA A 121 15.82 -7.32 -11.30
N THR A 122 15.68 -8.60 -10.94
CA THR A 122 14.60 -9.09 -10.10
C THR A 122 14.60 -8.43 -8.73
N GLY A 123 15.75 -8.32 -8.06
CA GLY A 123 15.85 -7.62 -6.79
C GLY A 123 15.37 -6.17 -6.90
N SER A 124 15.80 -5.47 -7.96
CA SER A 124 15.34 -4.11 -8.22
C SER A 124 13.82 -4.04 -8.41
N ILE A 125 13.23 -4.91 -9.23
CA ILE A 125 11.77 -5.00 -9.46
C ILE A 125 11.02 -5.24 -8.15
N VAL A 126 11.48 -6.20 -7.34
CA VAL A 126 10.85 -6.52 -6.05
C VAL A 126 10.90 -5.32 -5.12
N LEU A 127 12.06 -4.68 -5.00
CA LEU A 127 12.24 -3.52 -4.13
C LEU A 127 11.37 -2.35 -4.56
N THR A 128 11.45 -1.92 -5.83
CA THR A 128 10.70 -0.75 -6.32
C THR A 128 9.21 -1.05 -6.38
N GLY A 129 8.82 -2.21 -6.90
CA GLY A 129 7.43 -2.63 -7.02
C GLY A 129 6.75 -2.73 -5.65
N ALA A 130 7.40 -3.37 -4.69
CA ALA A 130 6.82 -3.49 -3.35
C ALA A 130 6.75 -2.13 -2.64
N THR A 131 7.80 -1.30 -2.70
CA THR A 131 7.80 0.00 -2.02
C THR A 131 6.78 0.97 -2.62
N MET A 132 6.66 1.04 -3.95
CA MET A 132 5.67 1.88 -4.62
C MET A 132 4.26 1.35 -4.43
N GLY A 133 4.06 0.03 -4.54
CA GLY A 133 2.77 -0.61 -4.28
C GLY A 133 2.24 -0.30 -2.89
N ARG A 134 3.10 -0.31 -1.86
CA ARG A 134 2.71 0.08 -0.50
C ARG A 134 2.30 1.53 -0.38
N ARG A 135 3.06 2.45 -1.00
CA ARG A 135 2.72 3.89 -0.96
C ARG A 135 1.37 4.14 -1.62
N ILE A 136 1.11 3.48 -2.75
CA ILE A 136 -0.19 3.56 -3.43
C ILE A 136 -1.29 2.99 -2.53
N LEU A 137 -1.09 1.80 -1.94
CA LEU A 137 -2.07 1.18 -1.05
C LEU A 137 -2.36 2.06 0.18
N GLN A 138 -1.34 2.65 0.80
CA GLN A 138 -1.49 3.60 1.90
C GLN A 138 -2.34 4.82 1.50
N VAL A 139 -2.10 5.38 0.32
CA VAL A 139 -2.89 6.51 -0.18
C VAL A 139 -4.33 6.09 -0.48
N LEU A 140 -4.56 4.92 -1.07
CA LEU A 140 -5.90 4.40 -1.37
C LEU A 140 -6.71 4.13 -0.10
N THR A 141 -6.13 3.42 0.87
CA THR A 141 -6.76 3.18 2.18
C THR A 141 -7.06 4.47 2.93
N SER A 142 -6.21 5.49 2.79
CA SER A 142 -6.47 6.80 3.40
C SER A 142 -7.57 7.58 2.66
N LEU A 143 -7.66 7.47 1.34
CA LEU A 143 -8.78 8.04 0.58
C LEU A 143 -10.10 7.37 0.96
N GLU A 144 -10.10 6.04 1.14
CA GLU A 144 -11.24 5.27 1.64
C GLU A 144 -11.63 5.73 3.05
N ALA A 145 -10.66 5.97 3.95
CA ALA A 145 -10.93 6.52 5.27
C ALA A 145 -11.56 7.93 5.25
N LEU A 146 -11.42 8.70 4.16
CA LEU A 146 -12.09 9.99 3.95
C LEU A 146 -13.48 9.85 3.31
N GLU A 147 -13.95 8.64 3.01
CA GLU A 147 -15.29 8.40 2.47
C GLU A 147 -16.36 8.74 3.52
N GLN A 148 -17.38 9.48 3.13
CA GLN A 148 -18.46 9.93 4.03
C GLN A 148 -19.56 8.88 4.10
N ILE A 149 -20.07 8.65 5.31
CA ILE A 149 -21.16 7.72 5.59
C ILE A 149 -22.50 8.47 5.41
N TYR A 150 -23.05 8.41 4.20
CA TYR A 150 -24.38 8.95 3.88
C TYR A 150 -25.52 8.03 4.35
N ASP A 151 -26.77 8.47 4.18
CA ASP A 151 -27.97 7.79 4.71
C ASP A 151 -28.17 6.35 4.19
N GLU A 152 -27.63 6.01 3.02
CA GLU A 152 -27.71 4.67 2.41
C GLU A 152 -26.43 3.84 2.61
N HIS A 153 -25.43 4.38 3.31
CA HIS A 153 -24.14 3.73 3.43
C HIS A 153 -24.24 2.47 4.31
N PRO A 154 -23.68 1.31 3.90
CA PRO A 154 -23.83 0.04 4.63
C PRO A 154 -23.24 0.07 6.06
N ALA A 155 -22.31 0.98 6.32
CA ALA A 155 -21.71 1.19 7.65
C ALA A 155 -22.53 2.08 8.60
N LEU A 156 -23.62 2.71 8.12
CA LEU A 156 -24.45 3.61 8.92
C LEU A 156 -25.15 2.91 10.11
N PRO A 157 -25.72 1.69 9.97
CA PRO A 157 -26.35 0.99 11.09
C PRO A 157 -25.38 0.75 12.24
N GLU A 158 -24.13 0.41 11.92
CA GLU A 158 -23.08 0.17 12.89
C GLU A 158 -22.65 1.47 13.58
N LEU A 159 -22.42 2.55 12.81
CA LEU A 159 -22.12 3.86 13.37
C LEU A 159 -23.19 4.30 14.37
N ASN A 160 -24.46 4.16 13.99
CA ASN A 160 -25.58 4.49 14.87
C ASN A 160 -25.62 3.59 16.11
N ALA A 161 -25.29 2.31 15.99
CA ALA A 161 -25.24 1.39 17.12
C ALA A 161 -24.14 1.80 18.12
N LEU A 162 -22.95 2.16 17.64
CA LEU A 162 -21.84 2.62 18.48
C LEU A 162 -22.20 3.93 19.21
N CYS A 163 -22.69 4.94 18.51
CA CYS A 163 -23.10 6.21 19.14
C CYS A 163 -24.24 6.02 20.14
N ARG A 164 -25.18 5.09 19.89
CA ARG A 164 -26.26 4.81 20.88
C ARG A 164 -25.76 4.11 22.13
N THR A 165 -24.68 3.35 22.02
CA THR A 165 -24.15 2.54 23.12
C THR A 165 -23.21 3.34 24.00
N TYR A 166 -22.41 4.23 23.41
CA TYR A 166 -21.38 5.01 24.08
C TYR A 166 -21.66 6.51 23.93
N ALA A 167 -21.93 7.18 25.05
CA ALA A 167 -22.31 8.59 25.06
C ALA A 167 -21.20 9.49 24.50
N GLU A 168 -19.93 9.16 24.78
CA GLU A 168 -18.76 9.88 24.29
C GLU A 168 -18.70 9.91 22.75
N LEU A 169 -19.15 8.83 22.11
CA LEU A 169 -19.18 8.73 20.64
C LEU A 169 -20.34 9.51 20.03
N ASP A 170 -21.46 9.63 20.75
CA ASP A 170 -22.58 10.49 20.33
C ASP A 170 -22.25 11.98 20.51
N ASP A 171 -21.51 12.32 21.57
CA ASP A 171 -20.99 13.66 21.78
C ASP A 171 -20.03 14.07 20.66
N TYR A 172 -19.10 13.19 20.28
CA TYR A 172 -18.23 13.42 19.12
C TYR A 172 -19.03 13.65 17.83
N ARG A 173 -20.06 12.83 17.60
CA ARG A 173 -20.96 12.98 16.44
C ARG A 173 -21.71 14.31 16.47
N SER A 174 -22.13 14.76 17.64
CA SER A 174 -22.83 16.03 17.83
C SER A 174 -21.89 17.20 17.55
N GLN A 175 -20.67 17.18 18.08
CA GLN A 175 -19.62 18.16 17.76
C GLN A 175 -19.36 18.26 16.25
N ALA A 176 -19.34 17.11 15.55
CA ALA A 176 -19.19 17.08 14.10
C ALA A 176 -20.36 17.77 13.37
N ARG A 177 -21.60 17.59 13.85
CA ARG A 177 -22.77 18.28 13.30
C ARG A 177 -22.70 19.78 13.52
N ASP A 178 -22.23 20.21 14.69
CA ASP A 178 -22.12 21.62 15.05
C ASP A 178 -21.13 22.38 14.16
N ILE A 179 -20.07 21.71 13.69
CA ILE A 179 -19.14 22.25 12.67
C ILE A 179 -19.65 22.04 11.23
N LEU A 180 -20.97 21.95 11.06
CA LEU A 180 -21.67 21.76 9.79
C LEU A 180 -21.25 20.49 9.03
N ARG A 181 -20.80 19.44 9.72
CA ARG A 181 -20.39 18.17 9.11
C ARG A 181 -21.35 17.04 9.57
N PRO A 182 -22.52 16.90 8.93
CA PRO A 182 -23.58 15.99 9.35
C PRO A 182 -23.23 14.51 9.18
N PHE A 183 -22.28 14.19 8.29
CA PHE A 183 -21.83 12.84 7.98
C PHE A 183 -20.40 12.65 8.48
N LEU A 184 -20.19 11.58 9.24
CA LEU A 184 -18.87 11.12 9.66
C LEU A 184 -18.22 10.31 8.54
N THR A 185 -16.90 10.12 8.60
CA THR A 185 -16.17 9.31 7.63
C THR A 185 -15.96 7.87 8.07
N LEU A 186 -15.58 6.99 7.15
CA LEU A 186 -15.16 5.62 7.45
C LEU A 186 -13.97 5.57 8.42
N GLY A 187 -13.02 6.50 8.28
CA GLY A 187 -11.89 6.61 9.20
C GLY A 187 -12.30 6.96 10.62
N GLU A 188 -13.34 7.78 10.79
CA GLU A 188 -13.89 8.07 12.12
C GLU A 188 -14.62 6.88 12.71
N LEU A 189 -15.38 6.14 11.91
CA LEU A 189 -15.96 4.87 12.36
C LEU A 189 -14.88 3.87 12.79
N GLN A 190 -13.76 3.80 12.07
CA GLN A 190 -12.63 2.95 12.45
C GLN A 190 -11.98 3.41 13.76
N ALA A 191 -11.85 4.72 13.98
CA ALA A 191 -11.38 5.28 15.24
C ALA A 191 -12.32 4.92 16.40
N MET A 192 -13.64 5.05 16.19
CA MET A 192 -14.68 4.64 17.15
C MET A 192 -14.57 3.16 17.53
N ARG A 193 -14.42 2.26 16.55
CA ARG A 193 -14.19 0.83 16.81
C ARG A 193 -12.95 0.58 17.67
N SER A 194 -11.85 1.27 17.34
CA SER A 194 -10.57 1.11 18.03
C SER A 194 -10.66 1.59 19.47
N TRP A 195 -11.34 2.71 19.70
CA TRP A 195 -11.60 3.25 21.04
C TRP A 195 -12.44 2.28 21.87
N VAL A 196 -13.50 1.71 21.31
CA VAL A 196 -14.35 0.71 21.99
C VAL A 196 -13.55 -0.55 22.36
N MET A 197 -12.69 -1.04 21.46
CA MET A 197 -11.82 -2.18 21.76
C MET A 197 -10.86 -1.90 22.91
N ALA A 198 -10.32 -0.68 23.00
CA ALA A 198 -9.42 -0.28 24.08
C ALA A 198 -10.12 -0.02 25.42
N HIS A 199 -11.39 0.41 25.41
CA HIS A 199 -12.16 0.67 26.63
C HIS A 199 -12.83 -0.57 27.23
N ASN A 200 -13.01 -1.63 26.41
CA ASN A 200 -13.56 -2.91 26.86
C ASN A 200 -12.49 -3.95 27.21
N SER A 201 -11.20 -3.62 27.08
CA SER A 201 -10.05 -4.49 27.42
C SER A 201 -9.49 -4.17 28.79
#